data_AF-A0A6C0B469-F1
#
_entry.id   AF-A0A6C0B469-F1
#
_cell.length_a   1.000
_cell.length_b   1.000
_cell.length_c   1.000
_cell.angle_alpha   90.00
_cell.angle_beta   90.00
_cell.angle_gamma   90.00
#
_symmetry.space_group_name_H-M   'P 1'
#
loop_
_entity.id
_entity.type
_entity.pdbx_description
1 polymer ?
#
loop_
_entity_poly.entity_id
_entity_poly.type
_entity_poly.pdbx_seq_one_letter_code
_entity_poly.pdbx_strand_id
1 'polypeptide(L)'
;MSGLVLEPTTLYYNLVWLSMKDYKVWISNKQELDGEYYSGKVRLRKSNILLKLYGNINPVSNELFTENITNIKLFHNVPLIKSNLQKCIRRGLIDEALVTAHNFIVIKPWDFLRRILIIMVEDVSITDNMDLIMWLMVGFPNYRWTNEITRYLLLTVYSLCISKKTIPIQKSEIVDIPENRYINAIYSNILRPLLIRYEYGGLKGDMCMLKNLLLDGRNFNNSIIKVSKQKLILSRNIKSKDIIKPSIDFHITAKMIDFIAAKSTFSDKELIKKIIWYNSSGINYRKPDIIFEQEKYRVILPFMNEFYKLYKIW
;
A
#
# COMPACT_ATOMS: atom_id res chain seq x y z
N MET A 1 20.62 -25.22 -29.71
CA MET A 1 21.05 -23.81 -29.71
C MET A 1 21.02 -23.30 -28.28
N SER A 2 22.17 -23.26 -27.61
CA SER A 2 22.32 -22.63 -26.29
C SER A 2 22.28 -21.11 -26.48
N GLY A 3 21.11 -20.50 -26.29
CA GLY A 3 20.99 -19.05 -26.33
C GLY A 3 21.92 -18.44 -25.29
N LEU A 4 22.78 -17.51 -25.70
CA LEU A 4 23.62 -16.72 -24.82
C LEU A 4 22.72 -16.02 -23.78
N VAL A 5 22.81 -16.45 -22.53
CA VAL A 5 22.12 -15.79 -21.42
C VAL A 5 22.88 -14.51 -21.12
N LEU A 6 22.29 -13.35 -21.44
CA LEU A 6 22.87 -12.05 -21.10
C LEU A 6 22.97 -11.92 -19.57
N GLU A 7 24.18 -11.67 -19.08
CA GLU A 7 24.42 -11.36 -17.67
C GLU A 7 23.56 -10.18 -17.23
N PRO A 8 22.93 -10.25 -16.04
CA PRO A 8 22.06 -9.18 -15.57
C PRO A 8 22.86 -7.92 -15.23
N THR A 9 22.32 -6.76 -15.60
CA THR A 9 22.86 -5.46 -15.16
C THR A 9 22.75 -5.36 -13.64
N THR A 10 23.88 -5.24 -12.95
CA THR A 10 23.89 -5.10 -11.48
C THR A 10 23.82 -3.64 -11.09
N LEU A 11 22.85 -3.30 -10.25
CA LEU A 11 22.71 -1.98 -9.63
C LEU A 11 22.69 -2.10 -8.10
N TYR A 12 23.07 -1.03 -7.43
CA TYR A 12 23.14 -0.96 -5.97
C TYR A 12 22.05 -0.01 -5.47
N TYR A 13 21.15 -0.52 -4.63
CA TYR A 13 20.04 0.22 -4.04
C TYR A 13 20.38 0.56 -2.59
N ASN A 14 20.87 1.78 -2.41
CA ASN A 14 21.52 2.23 -1.18
C ASN A 14 20.52 2.98 -0.30
N LEU A 15 20.60 2.74 1.01
CA LEU A 15 19.92 3.51 2.05
C LEU A 15 20.94 3.96 3.10
N VAL A 16 20.91 5.25 3.43
CA VAL A 16 21.45 5.77 4.70
C VAL A 16 20.27 6.37 5.46
N TRP A 17 20.00 5.86 6.65
CA TRP A 17 18.99 6.36 7.56
C TRP A 17 19.65 6.79 8.86
N LEU A 18 19.76 8.10 9.07
CA LEU A 18 20.21 8.67 10.33
C LEU A 18 19.02 8.98 11.24
N SER A 19 17.95 9.52 10.65
CA SER A 19 16.66 9.75 11.29
C SER A 19 15.54 9.86 10.25
N MET A 20 14.30 9.97 10.72
CA MET A 20 13.13 10.29 9.92
C MET A 20 13.26 11.61 9.14
N LYS A 21 14.06 12.55 9.65
CA LYS A 21 14.32 13.85 9.01
C LYS A 21 15.54 13.82 8.08
N ASP A 22 16.40 12.82 8.24
CA ASP A 22 17.69 12.71 7.58
C ASP A 22 17.92 11.27 7.13
N TYR A 23 17.46 10.98 5.92
CA TYR A 23 17.71 9.75 5.22
C TYR A 23 17.90 10.03 3.74
N LYS A 24 18.59 9.11 3.05
CA LYS A 24 18.82 9.16 1.61
C LYS A 24 18.68 7.76 1.02
N VAL A 25 17.93 7.68 -0.08
CA VAL A 25 17.80 6.48 -0.90
C VAL A 25 18.25 6.81 -2.31
N TRP A 26 19.08 5.97 -2.91
CA TRP A 26 19.57 6.17 -4.28
C TRP A 26 19.98 4.86 -4.95
N ILE A 27 20.15 4.91 -6.28
CA ILE A 27 20.69 3.83 -7.09
C ILE A 27 22.07 4.24 -7.61
N SER A 28 23.02 3.29 -7.63
CA SER A 28 24.35 3.47 -8.24
C SER A 28 24.77 2.24 -9.04
N ASN A 29 25.74 2.42 -9.95
CA ASN A 29 26.32 1.34 -10.75
C ASN A 29 27.49 0.63 -10.06
N LYS A 30 27.93 1.14 -8.91
CA LYS A 30 28.98 0.60 -8.07
C LYS A 30 28.55 0.61 -6.61
N GLN A 31 29.15 -0.26 -5.80
CA GLN A 31 28.97 -0.23 -4.36
C GLN A 31 29.58 1.08 -3.82
N GLU A 32 28.79 1.88 -3.11
CA GLU A 32 29.22 3.16 -2.53
C GLU A 32 29.24 3.15 -0.99
N LEU A 33 28.70 2.10 -0.38
CA LEU A 33 28.68 1.93 1.07
C LEU A 33 29.63 0.79 1.47
N ASP A 34 30.59 1.11 2.35
CA ASP A 34 31.63 0.19 2.85
C ASP A 34 31.34 -0.28 4.28
N GLY A 35 31.18 -1.59 4.50
CA GLY A 35 30.99 -2.18 5.83
C GLY A 35 29.93 -3.29 5.90
N GLU A 36 29.69 -3.85 7.09
CA GLU A 36 28.62 -4.82 7.42
C GLU A 36 27.21 -4.18 7.34
N TYR A 37 26.93 -3.46 6.25
CA TYR A 37 25.61 -2.95 5.96
C TYR A 37 24.71 -4.08 5.49
N TYR A 38 23.42 -3.95 5.78
CA TYR A 38 22.44 -4.95 5.40
C TYR A 38 22.50 -5.23 3.90
N SER A 39 22.89 -6.45 3.53
CA SER A 39 23.05 -6.85 2.14
C SER A 39 21.93 -7.81 1.72
N GLY A 40 21.12 -7.39 0.75
CA GLY A 40 20.10 -8.22 0.10
C GLY A 40 20.29 -8.21 -1.40
N LYS A 41 19.60 -9.10 -2.14
CA LYS A 41 19.52 -8.99 -3.60
C LYS A 41 18.16 -9.38 -4.12
N VAL A 42 17.67 -8.66 -5.13
CA VAL A 42 16.45 -8.99 -5.87
C VAL A 42 16.71 -8.91 -7.37
N ARG A 43 16.30 -9.93 -8.11
CA ARG A 43 16.33 -9.92 -9.57
C ARG A 43 15.00 -9.41 -10.11
N LEU A 44 15.04 -8.33 -10.86
CA LEU A 44 13.91 -7.78 -11.59
C LEU A 44 13.71 -8.61 -12.87
N ARG A 45 12.53 -9.23 -12.98
CA ARG A 45 12.28 -10.35 -13.91
C ARG A 45 12.28 -9.94 -15.38
N LYS A 46 11.81 -8.74 -15.68
CA LYS A 46 11.58 -8.25 -17.05
C LYS A 46 12.71 -7.35 -17.53
N SER A 47 13.30 -6.54 -16.65
CA SER A 47 14.41 -5.65 -17.01
C SER A 47 15.78 -6.33 -17.01
N ASN A 48 15.88 -7.59 -16.59
CA ASN A 48 17.15 -8.30 -16.37
C ASN A 48 18.12 -7.52 -15.45
N ILE A 49 17.59 -6.79 -14.47
CA ILE A 49 18.38 -6.04 -13.48
C ILE A 49 18.52 -6.86 -12.20
N LEU A 50 19.74 -6.95 -11.68
CA LEU A 50 20.01 -7.44 -10.32
C LEU A 50 20.21 -6.24 -9.39
N LEU A 51 19.25 -5.99 -8.51
CA LEU A 51 19.42 -5.00 -7.45
C LEU A 51 20.11 -5.64 -6.25
N LYS A 52 21.28 -5.14 -5.88
CA LYS A 52 21.92 -5.43 -4.58
C LYS A 52 21.57 -4.31 -3.61
N LEU A 53 21.01 -4.65 -2.46
CA LEU A 53 20.59 -3.69 -1.44
C LEU A 53 21.71 -3.49 -0.44
N TYR A 54 21.96 -2.24 -0.07
CA TYR A 54 22.90 -1.86 0.99
C TYR A 54 22.25 -0.80 1.87
N GLY A 55 22.22 -1.03 3.18
CA GLY A 55 21.53 -0.14 4.10
C GLY A 55 22.32 0.11 5.38
N ASN A 56 22.56 1.37 5.70
CA ASN A 56 22.95 1.81 7.04
C ASN A 56 21.73 2.41 7.74
N ILE A 57 21.13 1.66 8.66
CA ILE A 57 20.03 2.15 9.49
C ILE A 57 20.56 2.36 10.90
N ASN A 58 20.65 3.62 11.32
CA ASN A 58 21.10 3.97 12.65
C ASN A 58 20.19 3.29 13.70
N PRO A 59 20.72 2.39 14.54
CA PRO A 59 19.93 1.72 15.57
C PRO A 59 19.54 2.66 16.71
N VAL A 60 20.27 3.76 16.90
CA VAL A 60 20.05 4.76 17.95
C VAL A 60 19.22 5.90 17.40
N SER A 61 17.91 5.68 17.34
CA SER A 61 16.97 6.77 17.15
C SER A 61 16.73 7.45 18.49
N ASN A 62 17.26 8.66 18.66
CA ASN A 62 17.01 9.47 19.86
C ASN A 62 15.56 10.01 19.93
N GLU A 63 14.77 9.88 18.86
CA GLU A 63 13.36 10.24 18.89
C GLU A 63 12.54 9.09 19.50
N LEU A 64 12.22 9.22 20.79
CA LEU A 64 11.28 8.32 21.46
C LEU A 64 9.91 8.39 20.76
N PHE A 65 9.54 7.33 20.03
CA PHE A 65 8.15 7.08 19.68
C PHE A 65 7.44 6.64 20.96
N THR A 66 6.79 7.59 21.63
CA THR A 66 5.98 7.30 22.82
C THR A 66 4.67 6.65 22.38
N GLU A 67 4.64 5.32 22.38
CA GLU A 67 3.39 4.57 22.43
C GLU A 67 2.89 4.58 23.88
N ASN A 68 1.76 5.22 24.14
CA ASN A 68 1.09 5.14 25.45
C ASN A 68 0.15 3.93 25.48
N ILE A 69 0.53 2.83 24.83
CA ILE A 69 -0.29 1.65 24.67
C ILE A 69 0.21 0.57 25.63
N THR A 70 -0.48 0.43 26.75
CA THR A 70 -0.30 -0.72 27.65
C THR A 70 -1.18 -1.88 27.18
N ASN A 71 -0.69 -3.12 27.29
CA ASN A 71 -1.43 -4.36 26.96
C ASN A 71 -1.96 -4.41 25.51
N ILE A 72 -1.05 -4.54 24.55
CA ILE A 72 -1.38 -4.62 23.11
C ILE A 72 -2.25 -5.85 22.82
N LYS A 73 -3.54 -5.63 22.54
CA LYS A 73 -4.44 -6.67 22.02
C LYS A 73 -4.41 -6.63 20.50
N LEU A 74 -3.83 -7.66 19.89
CA LEU A 74 -3.68 -7.76 18.44
C LEU A 74 -4.92 -8.36 17.79
N PHE A 75 -5.30 -7.80 16.65
CA PHE A 75 -6.30 -8.35 15.76
C PHE A 75 -5.60 -9.12 14.62
N HIS A 76 -6.00 -10.37 14.35
CA HIS A 76 -5.23 -11.27 13.46
C HIS A 76 -5.89 -11.60 12.11
N ASN A 77 -7.11 -11.11 11.83
CA ASN A 77 -7.75 -11.34 10.52
C ASN A 77 -7.10 -10.45 9.43
N VAL A 78 -5.98 -10.92 8.88
CA VAL A 78 -5.15 -10.18 7.90
C VAL A 78 -5.93 -9.72 6.67
N PRO A 79 -6.80 -10.53 6.03
CA PRO A 79 -7.64 -10.06 4.93
C PRO A 79 -8.48 -8.84 5.32
N LEU A 80 -9.15 -8.90 6.47
CA LEU A 80 -9.99 -7.79 6.95
C LEU A 80 -9.16 -6.55 7.28
N ILE A 81 -7.97 -6.71 7.88
CA ILE A 81 -7.05 -5.61 8.17
C ILE A 81 -6.61 -4.89 6.89
N LYS A 82 -6.25 -5.65 5.84
CA LYS A 82 -5.89 -5.09 4.53
C LYS A 82 -7.04 -4.25 3.95
N SER A 83 -8.25 -4.80 3.95
CA SER A 83 -9.46 -4.13 3.47
C SER A 83 -9.82 -2.90 4.31
N ASN A 84 -9.72 -3.00 5.64
CA ASN A 84 -10.03 -1.91 6.56
C ASN A 84 -9.05 -0.74 6.39
N LEU A 85 -7.73 -1.02 6.35
CA LEU A 85 -6.71 0.01 6.18
C LEU A 85 -6.92 0.79 4.87
N GLN A 86 -7.11 0.07 3.76
CA GLN A 86 -7.34 0.69 2.46
C GLN A 86 -8.58 1.58 2.46
N LYS A 87 -9.70 1.08 3.00
CA LYS A 87 -10.96 1.84 3.04
C LYS A 87 -10.91 3.03 4.00
N CYS A 88 -10.23 2.91 5.15
CA CYS A 88 -10.06 4.03 6.07
C CYS A 88 -9.22 5.15 5.41
N ILE A 89 -8.09 4.81 4.77
CA ILE A 89 -7.25 5.78 4.02
C ILE A 89 -8.05 6.45 2.90
N ARG A 90 -8.75 5.65 2.10
CA ARG A 90 -9.60 6.12 1.01
C ARG A 90 -10.69 7.08 1.51
N ARG A 91 -11.26 6.85 2.69
CA ARG A 91 -12.34 7.65 3.29
C ARG A 91 -11.85 8.76 4.23
N GLY A 92 -10.53 8.88 4.46
CA GLY A 92 -9.96 9.89 5.34
C GLY A 92 -10.25 9.64 6.83
N LEU A 93 -10.49 8.38 7.22
CA LEU A 93 -10.75 7.98 8.61
C LEU A 93 -9.41 7.76 9.33
N ILE A 94 -8.85 8.86 9.82
CA ILE A 94 -7.46 8.93 10.31
C ILE A 94 -7.22 7.97 11.49
N ASP A 95 -8.05 8.04 12.52
CA ASP A 95 -7.83 7.30 13.76
C ASP A 95 -7.92 5.78 13.51
N GLU A 96 -8.95 5.34 12.79
CA GLU A 96 -9.15 3.94 12.39
C GLU A 96 -8.01 3.45 11.49
N ALA A 97 -7.56 4.27 10.54
CA ALA A 97 -6.43 3.94 9.67
C ALA A 97 -5.14 3.76 10.48
N LEU A 98 -4.85 4.64 11.44
CA LEU A 98 -3.63 4.60 12.25
C LEU A 98 -3.58 3.36 13.17
N VAL A 99 -4.65 3.08 13.91
CA VAL A 99 -4.68 1.89 14.77
C VAL A 99 -4.68 0.59 13.94
N THR A 100 -5.31 0.59 12.76
CA THR A 100 -5.28 -0.54 11.84
C THR A 100 -3.88 -0.75 11.26
N ALA A 101 -3.21 0.34 10.84
CA ALA A 101 -1.85 0.29 10.31
C ALA A 101 -0.86 -0.19 11.37
N HIS A 102 -0.92 0.32 12.59
CA HIS A 102 -0.06 -0.11 13.68
C HIS A 102 -0.24 -1.59 13.97
N ASN A 103 -1.48 -2.06 14.15
CA ASN A 103 -1.77 -3.48 14.32
C ASN A 103 -1.22 -4.32 13.14
N PHE A 104 -1.37 -3.85 11.90
CA PHE A 104 -0.89 -4.56 10.71
C PHE A 104 0.65 -4.64 10.65
N ILE A 105 1.33 -3.54 10.98
CA ILE A 105 2.80 -3.48 11.07
C ILE A 105 3.30 -4.48 12.11
N VAL A 106 2.66 -4.56 13.27
CA VAL A 106 3.08 -5.48 14.35
C VAL A 106 2.90 -6.94 13.93
N ILE A 107 1.79 -7.32 13.32
CA ILE A 107 1.52 -8.73 13.00
C ILE A 107 2.18 -9.22 11.69
N LYS A 108 2.28 -8.35 10.67
CA LYS A 108 2.69 -8.71 9.30
C LYS A 108 3.33 -7.49 8.59
N PRO A 109 4.51 -7.01 9.04
CA PRO A 109 5.13 -5.78 8.53
C PRO A 109 5.41 -5.83 7.03
N TRP A 110 5.84 -6.98 6.49
CA TRP A 110 6.08 -7.14 5.06
C TRP A 110 4.79 -7.00 4.22
N ASP A 111 3.69 -7.59 4.67
CA ASP A 111 2.39 -7.45 3.98
C ASP A 111 1.88 -6.01 4.04
N PHE A 112 2.13 -5.30 5.14
CA PHE A 112 1.84 -3.87 5.26
C PHE A 112 2.63 -3.07 4.23
N LEU A 113 3.95 -3.25 4.14
CA LEU A 113 4.81 -2.53 3.18
C LEU A 113 4.36 -2.77 1.73
N ARG A 114 4.01 -4.02 1.38
CA ARG A 114 3.48 -4.35 0.06
C ARG A 114 2.15 -3.65 -0.23
N ARG A 115 1.26 -3.61 0.77
CA ARG A 115 -0.10 -3.08 0.62
C ARG A 115 -0.13 -1.56 0.59
N ILE A 116 0.67 -0.89 1.42
CA ILE A 116 0.67 0.58 1.47
C ILE A 116 1.13 1.20 0.14
N LEU A 117 2.11 0.59 -0.53
CA LEU A 117 2.56 1.02 -1.87
C LEU A 117 1.44 0.94 -2.92
N ILE A 118 0.56 -0.07 -2.81
CA ILE A 118 -0.60 -0.18 -3.71
C ILE A 118 -1.68 0.84 -3.34
N ILE A 119 -1.99 1.00 -2.06
CA ILE A 119 -2.99 1.99 -1.58
C ILE A 119 -2.62 3.41 -2.02
N MET A 120 -1.35 3.80 -1.90
CA MET A 120 -0.84 5.10 -2.37
C MET A 120 -1.26 5.38 -3.81
N VAL A 121 -1.07 4.39 -4.67
CA VAL A 121 -1.28 4.52 -6.10
C VAL A 121 -2.76 4.40 -6.49
N GLU A 122 -3.49 3.48 -5.87
CA GLU A 122 -4.88 3.13 -6.20
C GLU A 122 -5.88 4.20 -5.72
N ASP A 123 -5.73 4.64 -4.47
CA ASP A 123 -6.74 5.41 -3.75
C ASP A 123 -6.34 6.86 -3.47
N VAL A 124 -5.06 7.17 -3.56
CA VAL A 124 -4.51 8.49 -3.17
C VAL A 124 -3.52 8.96 -4.25
N SER A 125 -2.28 9.26 -3.87
CA SER A 125 -1.23 9.70 -4.75
C SER A 125 0.13 9.19 -4.27
N ILE A 126 1.17 9.45 -5.05
CA ILE A 126 2.54 9.08 -4.70
C ILE A 126 3.04 9.94 -3.54
N THR A 127 3.78 9.35 -2.61
CA THR A 127 4.43 10.06 -1.49
C THR A 127 5.90 10.31 -1.79
N ASP A 128 6.48 11.34 -1.17
CA ASP A 128 7.91 11.65 -1.32
C ASP A 128 8.84 10.62 -0.66
N ASN A 129 8.29 9.73 0.16
CA ASN A 129 9.01 8.63 0.79
C ASN A 129 8.72 7.25 0.18
N MET A 130 8.01 7.18 -0.96
CA MET A 130 7.64 5.91 -1.58
C MET A 130 8.86 5.04 -1.91
N ASP A 131 9.96 5.66 -2.34
CA ASP A 131 11.23 4.98 -2.65
C ASP A 131 11.86 4.35 -1.40
N LEU A 132 11.78 5.02 -0.26
CA LEU A 132 12.20 4.47 1.02
C LEU A 132 11.33 3.28 1.45
N ILE A 133 10.02 3.38 1.31
CA ILE A 133 9.10 2.26 1.62
C ILE A 133 9.38 1.07 0.70
N MET A 134 9.72 1.32 -0.56
CA MET A 134 10.15 0.26 -1.48
C MET A 134 11.44 -0.39 -1.02
N TRP A 135 12.45 0.40 -0.64
CA TRP A 135 13.69 -0.14 -0.09
C TRP A 135 13.43 -1.01 1.14
N LEU A 136 12.62 -0.51 2.09
CA LEU A 136 12.19 -1.25 3.28
C LEU A 136 11.42 -2.54 2.94
N MET A 137 10.63 -2.55 1.86
CA MET A 137 9.89 -3.74 1.41
C MET A 137 10.82 -4.83 0.88
N VAL A 138 11.78 -4.45 0.05
CA VAL A 138 12.71 -5.38 -0.60
C VAL A 138 13.81 -5.84 0.38
N GLY A 139 14.24 -4.97 1.29
CA GLY A 139 15.24 -5.28 2.30
C GLY A 139 14.73 -6.19 3.41
N PHE A 140 13.42 -6.27 3.65
CA PHE A 140 12.86 -7.04 4.76
C PHE A 140 13.02 -8.57 4.54
N PRO A 141 13.32 -9.37 5.58
CA PRO A 141 13.53 -9.01 6.99
C PRO A 141 14.99 -8.66 7.34
N ASN A 142 15.84 -8.43 6.35
CA ASN A 142 17.28 -8.35 6.51
C ASN A 142 17.76 -7.01 7.06
N TYR A 143 16.94 -6.25 7.79
CA TYR A 143 17.37 -5.06 8.51
C TYR A 143 16.67 -4.97 9.87
N ARG A 144 17.30 -4.27 10.81
CA ARG A 144 16.68 -4.00 12.11
C ARG A 144 15.53 -3.02 11.96
N TRP A 145 14.33 -3.50 12.22
CA TRP A 145 13.15 -2.67 12.35
C TRP A 145 13.25 -1.80 13.61
N THR A 146 12.98 -0.50 13.50
CA THR A 146 13.03 0.45 14.62
C THR A 146 11.66 1.08 14.85
N ASN A 147 11.44 1.63 16.05
CA ASN A 147 10.21 2.36 16.35
C ASN A 147 10.05 3.63 15.49
N GLU A 148 11.16 4.22 15.05
CA GLU A 148 11.15 5.36 14.15
C GLU A 148 10.64 4.98 12.76
N ILE A 149 11.02 3.80 12.24
CA ILE A 149 10.44 3.27 11.00
C ILE A 149 8.93 3.10 11.15
N THR A 150 8.47 2.46 12.25
CA THR A 150 7.03 2.34 12.53
C THR A 150 6.34 3.71 12.53
N ARG A 151 6.89 4.69 13.27
CA ARG A 151 6.34 6.04 13.35
C ARG A 151 6.27 6.71 11.99
N TYR A 152 7.31 6.58 11.16
CA TYR A 152 7.33 7.20 9.84
C TYR A 152 6.31 6.58 8.89
N LEU A 153 6.13 5.26 8.96
CA LEU A 153 5.08 4.56 8.20
C LEU A 153 3.68 4.97 8.67
N LEU A 154 3.47 5.20 9.96
CA LEU A 154 2.20 5.74 10.46
C LEU A 154 1.96 7.20 10.05
N LEU A 155 3.01 8.04 10.05
CA LEU A 155 2.92 9.41 9.49
C LEU A 155 2.62 9.40 8.00
N THR A 156 3.10 8.39 7.27
CA THR A 156 2.73 8.17 5.87
C THR A 156 1.24 7.87 5.75
N VAL A 157 0.70 6.94 6.56
CA VAL A 157 -0.74 6.64 6.60
C VAL A 157 -1.57 7.88 6.94
N TYR A 158 -1.15 8.67 7.94
CA TYR A 158 -1.77 9.95 8.27
C TYR A 158 -1.81 10.89 7.06
N SER A 159 -0.66 11.13 6.41
CA SER A 159 -0.56 11.99 5.22
C SER A 159 -1.44 11.52 4.08
N LEU A 160 -1.55 10.21 3.86
CA LEU A 160 -2.46 9.65 2.88
C LEU A 160 -3.91 9.97 3.22
N CYS A 161 -4.33 9.79 4.48
CA CYS A 161 -5.70 10.06 4.94
C CYS A 161 -6.13 11.52 4.78
N ILE A 162 -5.23 12.50 4.93
CA ILE A 162 -5.57 13.92 4.83
C ILE A 162 -5.41 14.50 3.42
N SER A 163 -4.59 13.87 2.57
CA SER A 163 -4.27 14.42 1.25
C SER A 163 -5.48 14.42 0.33
N LYS A 164 -5.79 15.55 -0.30
CA LYS A 164 -6.85 15.63 -1.33
C LYS A 164 -6.38 15.17 -2.72
N LYS A 165 -5.10 14.82 -2.90
CA LYS A 165 -4.52 14.46 -4.19
C LYS A 165 -4.94 13.05 -4.62
N THR A 166 -5.26 12.87 -5.89
CA THR A 166 -5.46 11.57 -6.54
C THR A 166 -4.64 11.46 -7.82
N ILE A 167 -4.22 10.25 -8.21
CA ILE A 167 -3.66 10.01 -9.55
C ILE A 167 -4.72 9.34 -10.41
N PRO A 168 -5.22 9.98 -11.48
CA PRO A 168 -6.08 9.31 -12.44
C PRO A 168 -5.23 8.35 -13.27
N ILE A 169 -5.62 7.08 -13.30
CA ILE A 169 -4.88 6.03 -14.01
C ILE A 169 -5.56 5.79 -15.34
N GLN A 170 -4.86 6.09 -16.43
CA GLN A 170 -5.34 5.85 -17.77
C GLN A 170 -4.94 4.45 -18.21
N LYS A 171 -5.88 3.70 -18.79
CA LYS A 171 -5.59 2.38 -19.33
C LYS A 171 -4.72 2.55 -20.58
N SER A 172 -3.56 1.93 -20.61
CA SER A 172 -2.71 1.90 -21.80
C SER A 172 -3.07 0.71 -22.68
N GLU A 173 -3.07 0.92 -23.99
CA GLU A 173 -3.18 -0.14 -25.00
C GLU A 173 -1.84 -0.86 -25.22
N ILE A 174 -0.74 -0.25 -24.81
CA ILE A 174 0.61 -0.80 -24.98
C ILE A 174 0.72 -2.09 -24.17
N VAL A 175 1.09 -3.18 -24.84
CA VAL A 175 1.16 -4.53 -24.25
C VAL A 175 2.37 -4.70 -23.33
N ASP A 176 3.51 -4.09 -23.66
CA ASP A 176 4.75 -4.19 -22.89
C ASP A 176 5.43 -2.84 -22.67
N ILE A 177 6.12 -2.71 -21.54
CA ILE A 177 6.88 -1.49 -21.23
C ILE A 177 8.12 -1.48 -22.16
N PRO A 178 8.34 -0.42 -22.96
CA PRO A 178 9.54 -0.31 -23.78
C PRO A 178 10.83 -0.31 -22.94
N GLU A 179 11.93 -0.84 -23.47
CA GLU A 179 13.20 -0.96 -22.74
C GLU A 179 13.71 0.38 -22.17
N ASN A 180 13.66 1.45 -22.98
CA ASN A 180 14.04 2.79 -22.54
C ASN A 180 13.20 3.30 -21.35
N ARG A 181 11.94 2.85 -21.21
CA ARG A 181 11.08 3.20 -20.08
C ARG A 181 11.51 2.48 -18.80
N TYR A 182 12.02 1.24 -18.88
CA TYR A 182 12.63 0.56 -17.74
C TYR A 182 13.85 1.33 -17.23
N ILE A 183 14.77 1.70 -18.14
CA ILE A 183 15.98 2.44 -17.81
C ILE A 183 15.63 3.80 -17.19
N ASN A 184 14.73 4.56 -17.80
CA ASN A 184 14.32 5.86 -17.24
C ASN A 184 13.63 5.71 -15.88
N ALA A 185 12.81 4.68 -15.70
CA ALA A 185 12.09 4.47 -14.45
C ALA A 185 13.04 4.06 -13.31
N ILE A 186 14.03 3.19 -13.53
CA ILE A 186 14.91 2.72 -12.45
C ILE A 186 15.78 3.85 -11.85
N TYR A 187 16.14 4.86 -12.63
CA TYR A 187 16.90 6.02 -12.14
C TYR A 187 16.04 7.16 -11.59
N SER A 188 14.71 7.11 -11.77
CA SER A 188 13.79 8.11 -11.23
C SER A 188 13.38 7.78 -9.79
N ASN A 189 13.55 8.72 -8.86
CA ASN A 189 13.12 8.55 -7.46
C ASN A 189 11.59 8.36 -7.32
N ILE A 190 10.81 8.69 -8.36
CA ILE A 190 9.34 8.56 -8.37
C ILE A 190 8.92 7.25 -9.03
N LEU A 191 9.50 6.93 -10.19
CA LEU A 191 9.09 5.77 -10.98
C LEU A 191 9.79 4.48 -10.54
N ARG A 192 10.99 4.56 -9.98
CA ARG A 192 11.74 3.41 -9.45
C ARG A 192 10.90 2.55 -8.52
N PRO A 193 10.25 3.09 -7.47
CA PRO A 193 9.43 2.25 -6.60
C PRO A 193 8.26 1.60 -7.33
N LEU A 194 7.66 2.25 -8.33
CA LEU A 194 6.60 1.65 -9.14
C LEU A 194 7.14 0.49 -9.98
N LEU A 195 8.30 0.69 -10.60
CA LEU A 195 8.95 -0.31 -11.44
C LEU A 195 9.34 -1.55 -10.63
N ILE A 196 10.04 -1.34 -9.51
CA ILE A 196 10.45 -2.43 -8.64
C ILE A 196 9.20 -3.18 -8.14
N ARG A 197 8.13 -2.47 -7.75
CA ARG A 197 6.89 -3.10 -7.30
C ARG A 197 6.25 -3.96 -8.39
N TYR A 198 6.21 -3.45 -9.62
CA TYR A 198 5.66 -4.15 -10.78
C TYR A 198 6.45 -5.42 -11.10
N GLU A 199 7.77 -5.35 -11.10
CA GLU A 199 8.63 -6.50 -11.41
C GLU A 199 8.73 -7.51 -10.27
N TYR A 200 8.55 -7.07 -9.03
CA TYR A 200 8.43 -7.95 -7.87
C TYR A 200 7.18 -8.85 -7.97
N GLY A 201 6.12 -8.37 -8.62
CA GLY A 201 4.89 -9.13 -8.87
C GLY A 201 3.81 -9.01 -7.78
N GLY A 202 2.59 -9.44 -8.07
CA GLY A 202 1.44 -9.30 -7.18
C GLY A 202 0.15 -9.72 -7.86
N LEU A 203 -0.98 -9.16 -7.42
CA LEU A 203 -2.26 -9.41 -8.06
C LEU A 203 -2.26 -8.82 -9.48
N LYS A 204 -2.94 -9.49 -10.43
CA LYS A 204 -3.00 -9.06 -11.83
C LYS A 204 -3.51 -7.61 -11.98
N GLY A 205 -4.50 -7.23 -11.17
CA GLY A 205 -5.02 -5.86 -11.12
C GLY A 205 -3.95 -4.84 -10.72
N ASP A 206 -3.25 -5.07 -9.61
CA ASP A 206 -2.14 -4.23 -9.14
C ASP A 206 -1.08 -4.06 -10.24
N MET A 207 -0.68 -5.16 -10.90
CA MET A 207 0.39 -5.11 -11.91
C MET A 207 -0.05 -4.35 -13.16
N CYS A 208 -1.31 -4.49 -13.57
CA CYS A 208 -1.89 -3.71 -14.66
C CYS A 208 -1.91 -2.22 -14.32
N MET A 209 -2.31 -1.87 -13.10
CA MET A 209 -2.35 -0.51 -12.59
C MET A 209 -0.96 0.15 -12.59
N LEU A 210 0.05 -0.53 -12.03
CA LEU A 210 1.42 -0.04 -11.98
C LEU A 210 2.04 0.10 -13.38
N LYS A 211 1.79 -0.88 -14.26
CA LYS A 211 2.21 -0.82 -15.67
C LYS A 211 1.66 0.42 -16.36
N ASN A 212 0.36 0.70 -16.21
CA ASN A 212 -0.27 1.88 -16.80
C ASN A 212 0.39 3.18 -16.32
N LEU A 213 0.80 3.26 -15.07
CA LEU A 213 1.51 4.43 -14.54
C LEU A 213 2.94 4.55 -15.01
N LEU A 214 3.65 3.42 -15.22
CA LEU A 214 4.99 3.43 -15.80
C LEU A 214 4.97 3.87 -17.27
N LEU A 215 3.88 3.58 -17.97
CA LEU A 215 3.63 4.01 -19.35
C LEU A 215 3.08 5.43 -19.45
N ASP A 216 2.62 6.00 -18.34
CA ASP A 216 2.14 7.38 -18.28
C ASP A 216 3.30 8.35 -18.60
N GLY A 217 3.10 9.19 -19.60
CA GLY A 217 4.08 10.20 -20.01
C GLY A 217 4.05 11.47 -19.17
N ARG A 218 3.11 11.60 -18.23
CA ARG A 218 2.91 12.82 -17.45
C ARG A 218 3.96 12.99 -16.37
N ASN A 219 4.17 14.25 -15.99
CA ASN A 219 5.01 14.62 -14.86
C ASN A 219 4.24 14.43 -13.54
N PHE A 220 4.76 13.59 -12.64
CA PHE A 220 4.15 13.29 -11.35
C PHE A 220 4.48 14.27 -10.23
N ASN A 221 5.29 15.32 -10.46
CA ASN A 221 5.71 16.26 -9.41
C ASN A 221 4.52 16.88 -8.66
N ASN A 222 3.44 17.22 -9.37
CA ASN A 222 2.22 17.77 -8.76
C ASN A 222 1.41 16.74 -7.96
N SER A 223 1.63 15.46 -8.21
CA SER A 223 1.00 14.33 -7.51
C SER A 223 1.71 14.00 -6.19
N ILE A 224 2.96 14.43 -6.01
CA ILE A 224 3.74 14.08 -4.80
C ILE A 224 3.10 14.65 -3.54
N ILE A 225 2.82 13.78 -2.57
CA ILE A 225 2.38 14.10 -1.22
C ILE A 225 3.61 14.14 -0.33
N LYS A 226 3.78 15.24 0.41
CA LYS A 226 4.80 15.36 1.45
C LYS A 226 4.34 14.63 2.71
N VAL A 227 5.16 13.68 3.20
CA VAL A 227 4.86 13.01 4.47
C VAL A 227 4.97 13.99 5.64
N SER A 228 3.98 13.94 6.53
CA SER A 228 3.90 14.81 7.69
C SER A 228 5.07 14.55 8.63
N LYS A 229 5.58 15.61 9.25
CA LYS A 229 6.64 15.57 10.27
C LYS A 229 6.11 15.86 11.67
N GLN A 230 4.78 15.87 11.83
CA GLN A 230 4.17 16.20 13.10
C GLN A 230 4.45 15.16 14.18
N LYS A 231 4.26 15.53 15.44
CA LYS A 231 4.23 14.57 16.54
C LYS A 231 3.00 13.68 16.37
N LEU A 232 3.23 12.37 16.29
CA LEU A 232 2.17 11.37 16.24
C LEU A 232 2.14 10.65 17.59
N ILE A 233 0.97 10.60 18.22
CA ILE A 233 0.75 9.85 19.45
C ILE A 233 -0.36 8.84 19.17
N LEU A 234 -0.05 7.55 19.32
CA LEU A 234 -1.05 6.50 19.29
C LEU A 234 -1.45 6.19 20.73
N SER A 235 -2.69 6.49 21.09
CA SER A 235 -3.19 6.40 22.47
C SER A 235 -3.92 5.10 22.81
N ARG A 236 -4.14 4.22 21.82
CA ARG A 236 -4.94 3.01 21.99
C ARG A 236 -4.66 1.95 20.93
N ASN A 237 -4.97 0.70 21.27
CA ASN A 237 -5.05 -0.42 20.35
C ASN A 237 -6.27 -0.34 19.42
N ILE A 238 -6.22 -1.17 18.37
CA ILE A 238 -7.37 -1.48 17.52
C ILE A 238 -8.48 -2.15 18.33
N LYS A 239 -9.73 -1.77 18.06
CA LYS A 239 -10.97 -2.28 18.65
C LYS A 239 -11.92 -2.71 17.53
N SER A 240 -12.94 -3.50 17.88
CA SER A 240 -14.00 -3.91 16.93
C SER A 240 -14.62 -2.73 16.18
N LYS A 241 -14.86 -1.62 16.87
CA LYS A 241 -15.46 -0.40 16.28
C LYS A 241 -14.58 0.30 15.24
N ASP A 242 -13.26 0.03 15.23
CA ASP A 242 -12.34 0.61 14.24
C ASP A 242 -12.37 -0.15 12.90
N ILE A 243 -12.98 -1.34 12.90
CA ILE A 243 -13.27 -2.08 11.67
C ILE A 243 -14.54 -1.49 11.07
N ILE A 244 -14.38 -0.66 10.05
CA ILE A 244 -15.52 -0.01 9.40
C ILE A 244 -16.32 -1.04 8.63
N LYS A 245 -17.65 -0.97 8.71
CA LYS A 245 -18.55 -1.92 8.03
C LYS A 245 -18.21 -2.16 6.54
N PRO A 246 -17.89 -1.13 5.73
CA PRO A 246 -17.52 -1.34 4.32
C PRO A 246 -16.28 -2.22 4.12
N SER A 247 -15.45 -2.44 5.16
CA SER A 247 -14.31 -3.36 5.08
C SER A 247 -14.70 -4.82 4.98
N ILE A 248 -15.90 -5.19 5.47
CA ILE A 248 -16.48 -6.52 5.33
C ILE A 248 -17.26 -6.53 4.01
N ASP A 249 -16.60 -6.87 2.91
CA ASP A 249 -17.23 -6.91 1.61
C ASP A 249 -17.02 -8.25 0.89
N PHE A 250 -17.45 -8.31 -0.37
CA PHE A 250 -17.36 -9.51 -1.19
C PHE A 250 -15.92 -9.91 -1.55
N HIS A 251 -14.92 -9.04 -1.35
CA HIS A 251 -13.50 -9.41 -1.47
C HIS A 251 -13.00 -10.14 -0.22
N ILE A 252 -13.61 -9.87 0.95
CA ILE A 252 -13.32 -10.59 2.19
C ILE A 252 -14.07 -11.91 2.26
N THR A 253 -15.33 -11.93 1.84
CA THR A 253 -16.15 -13.14 1.90
C THR A 253 -17.24 -13.14 0.83
N ALA A 254 -17.17 -14.11 -0.08
CA ALA A 254 -18.21 -14.32 -1.10
C ALA A 254 -19.58 -14.64 -0.48
N LYS A 255 -19.60 -15.19 0.75
CA LYS A 255 -20.83 -15.53 1.49
C LYS A 255 -21.75 -14.33 1.70
N MET A 256 -21.22 -13.10 1.72
CA MET A 256 -22.03 -11.89 1.80
C MET A 256 -22.98 -11.76 0.61
N ILE A 257 -22.48 -12.06 -0.59
CA ILE A 257 -23.27 -11.97 -1.82
C ILE A 257 -24.33 -13.07 -1.85
N ASP A 258 -23.95 -14.29 -1.48
CA ASP A 258 -24.89 -15.41 -1.40
C ASP A 258 -26.00 -15.14 -0.38
N PHE A 259 -25.64 -14.57 0.78
CA PHE A 259 -26.59 -14.19 1.82
C PHE A 259 -27.59 -13.13 1.34
N ILE A 260 -27.10 -12.06 0.70
CA ILE A 260 -27.97 -11.00 0.17
C ILE A 260 -28.86 -11.53 -0.96
N ALA A 261 -28.31 -12.36 -1.85
CA ALA A 261 -29.08 -12.94 -2.96
C ALA A 261 -30.21 -13.87 -2.47
N ALA A 262 -29.98 -14.61 -1.37
CA ALA A 262 -30.98 -15.50 -0.79
C ALA A 262 -32.09 -14.77 0.00
N LYS A 263 -31.83 -13.53 0.46
CA LYS A 263 -32.74 -12.76 1.32
C LYS A 263 -33.44 -11.61 0.62
N SER A 264 -32.86 -11.09 -0.46
CA SER A 264 -33.41 -9.97 -1.23
C SER A 264 -34.19 -10.44 -2.45
N THR A 265 -34.85 -9.50 -3.13
CA THR A 265 -35.51 -9.74 -4.42
C THR A 265 -34.54 -9.83 -5.59
N PHE A 266 -33.23 -9.62 -5.37
CA PHE A 266 -32.21 -9.65 -6.42
C PHE A 266 -31.40 -10.95 -6.35
N SER A 267 -31.41 -11.73 -7.43
CA SER A 267 -30.61 -12.96 -7.56
C SER A 267 -29.31 -12.76 -8.34
N ASP A 268 -29.17 -11.68 -9.10
CA ASP A 268 -27.96 -11.36 -9.86
C ASP A 268 -26.83 -10.90 -8.92
N LYS A 269 -25.88 -11.81 -8.70
CA LYS A 269 -24.71 -11.60 -7.84
C LYS A 269 -23.77 -10.52 -8.35
N GLU A 270 -23.63 -10.34 -9.66
CA GLU A 270 -22.75 -9.32 -10.23
C GLU A 270 -23.37 -7.93 -10.08
N LEU A 271 -24.69 -7.82 -10.22
CA LEU A 271 -25.42 -6.59 -9.89
C LEU A 271 -25.25 -6.23 -8.41
N ILE A 272 -25.42 -7.19 -7.48
CA ILE A 272 -25.24 -6.95 -6.04
C ILE A 272 -23.82 -6.45 -5.75
N LYS A 273 -22.78 -7.07 -6.34
CA LYS A 273 -21.39 -6.61 -6.18
C LYS A 273 -21.21 -5.16 -6.64
N LYS A 274 -21.75 -4.80 -7.81
CA LYS A 274 -21.68 -3.43 -8.34
C LYS A 274 -22.38 -2.44 -7.40
N ILE A 275 -23.59 -2.77 -6.93
CA ILE A 275 -24.33 -1.94 -5.97
C ILE A 275 -23.52 -1.72 -4.69
N ILE A 276 -22.94 -2.77 -4.10
CA ILE A 276 -22.10 -2.65 -2.90
C ILE A 276 -20.86 -1.81 -3.16
N TRP A 277 -20.20 -2.01 -4.31
CA TRP A 277 -19.01 -1.26 -4.67
C TRP A 277 -19.30 0.24 -4.77
N TYR A 278 -20.22 0.65 -5.63
CA TYR A 278 -20.43 2.08 -5.89
C TYR A 278 -21.05 2.84 -4.69
N ASN A 279 -21.89 2.18 -3.89
CA ASN A 279 -22.60 2.86 -2.79
C ASN A 279 -21.97 2.64 -1.40
N SER A 280 -20.92 1.82 -1.29
CA SER A 280 -20.25 1.53 -0.02
C SER A 280 -18.76 1.28 -0.19
N SER A 281 -18.35 0.11 -0.67
CA SER A 281 -16.93 -0.28 -0.60
C SER A 281 -16.01 0.65 -1.40
N GLY A 282 -16.50 1.22 -2.49
CA GLY A 282 -15.80 2.05 -3.48
C GLY A 282 -15.59 3.52 -3.08
N ILE A 283 -16.35 4.04 -2.10
CA ILE A 283 -16.41 5.47 -1.77
C ILE A 283 -15.02 6.02 -1.42
N ASN A 284 -14.59 7.07 -2.14
CA ASN A 284 -13.33 7.78 -1.96
C ASN A 284 -13.61 9.29 -1.89
N TYR A 285 -13.32 9.95 -0.77
CA TYR A 285 -13.66 11.37 -0.60
C TYR A 285 -12.91 12.32 -1.57
N ARG A 286 -11.90 11.81 -2.28
CA ARG A 286 -11.12 12.56 -3.28
C ARG A 286 -11.71 12.46 -4.68
N LYS A 287 -12.65 11.54 -4.89
CA LYS A 287 -13.29 11.30 -6.19
C LYS A 287 -14.77 11.70 -6.05
N PRO A 288 -15.42 12.22 -7.10
CA PRO A 288 -16.85 12.43 -7.08
C PRO A 288 -17.57 11.13 -6.75
N ASP A 289 -18.59 11.20 -5.90
CA ASP A 289 -19.42 10.05 -5.58
C ASP A 289 -20.19 9.61 -6.83
N ILE A 290 -20.07 8.33 -7.16
CA ILE A 290 -20.85 7.70 -8.24
C ILE A 290 -22.01 6.98 -7.58
N ILE A 291 -23.18 7.60 -7.59
CA ILE A 291 -24.41 6.98 -7.10
C ILE A 291 -24.89 5.99 -8.17
N PHE A 292 -24.97 4.70 -7.83
CA PHE A 292 -25.37 3.65 -8.76
C PHE A 292 -26.56 2.88 -8.19
N GLU A 293 -27.71 2.94 -8.86
CA GLU A 293 -28.88 2.13 -8.49
C GLU A 293 -29.30 2.33 -7.01
N GLN A 294 -29.40 3.59 -6.57
CA GLN A 294 -29.59 3.96 -5.16
C GLN A 294 -30.81 3.30 -4.51
N GLU A 295 -31.92 3.16 -5.23
CA GLU A 295 -33.12 2.49 -4.70
C GLU A 295 -32.86 0.99 -4.46
N LYS A 296 -32.13 0.32 -5.36
CA LYS A 296 -31.71 -1.08 -5.15
C LYS A 296 -30.74 -1.20 -3.98
N TYR A 297 -29.86 -0.22 -3.79
CA TYR A 297 -28.98 -0.17 -2.62
C TYR A 297 -29.78 -0.10 -1.31
N ARG A 298 -30.81 0.76 -1.24
CA ARG A 298 -31.69 0.86 -0.06
C ARG A 298 -32.36 -0.48 0.25
N VAL A 299 -32.76 -1.24 -0.77
CA VAL A 299 -33.37 -2.57 -0.59
C VAL A 299 -32.38 -3.59 -0.01
N ILE A 300 -31.10 -3.59 -0.43
CA ILE A 300 -30.14 -4.58 0.07
C ILE A 300 -29.45 -4.18 1.39
N LEU A 301 -29.47 -2.90 1.75
CA LEU A 301 -28.78 -2.35 2.93
C LEU A 301 -29.18 -3.03 4.27
N PRO A 302 -30.46 -3.36 4.53
CA PRO A 302 -30.83 -4.12 5.73
C PRO A 302 -30.12 -5.48 5.82
N PHE A 303 -30.02 -6.22 4.71
CA PHE A 303 -29.36 -7.53 4.67
C PHE A 303 -27.84 -7.41 4.81
N MET A 304 -27.24 -6.34 4.29
CA MET A 304 -25.83 -6.04 4.55
C MET A 304 -25.59 -5.80 6.06
N ASN A 305 -26.46 -5.01 6.70
CA ASN A 305 -26.37 -4.75 8.14
C ASN A 305 -26.59 -6.01 8.99
N GLU A 306 -27.50 -6.89 8.57
CA GLU A 306 -27.70 -8.20 9.20
C GLU A 306 -26.42 -9.06 9.06
N PHE A 307 -25.84 -9.13 7.86
CA PHE A 307 -24.61 -9.87 7.62
C PHE A 307 -23.45 -9.37 8.49
N TYR A 308 -23.31 -8.05 8.68
CA TYR A 308 -22.27 -7.49 9.56
C TYR A 308 -22.41 -7.92 11.01
N LYS A 309 -23.63 -8.13 11.51
CA LYS A 309 -23.87 -8.64 12.87
C LYS A 309 -23.47 -10.10 12.99
N LEU A 310 -23.65 -10.88 11.92
CA LEU A 310 -23.28 -12.29 11.85
C LEU A 310 -21.77 -12.48 11.66
N TYR A 311 -21.10 -11.53 10.99
CA TYR A 311 -19.67 -11.58 10.75
C TYR A 311 -18.91 -11.26 12.05
N LYS A 312 -18.48 -12.31 12.76
CA LYS A 312 -17.71 -12.18 14.00
C LYS A 312 -16.34 -11.54 13.72
N ILE A 313 -16.17 -10.31 14.20
CA ILE A 313 -14.89 -9.58 14.12
C ILE A 313 -13.95 -10.04 15.26
N TRP A 314 -14.47 -10.56 16.37
CA TRP A 314 -13.70 -11.10 17.48
C TRP A 314 -14.33 -12.40 17.98
#